data_AF-A0A5N6Q7E6-F1
#
_entry.id   AF-A0A5N6Q7E6-F1
#
_cell.length_a   1.000
_cell.length_b   1.000
_cell.length_c   1.000
_cell.angle_alpha   90.00
_cell.angle_beta   90.00
_cell.angle_gamma   90.00
#
_symmetry.space_group_name_H-M   'P 1'
#
loop_
_entity.id
_entity.type
_entity.pdbx_description
1 polymer ?
#
loop_
_entity_poly.entity_id
_entity_poly.type
_entity_poly.pdbx_seq_one_letter_code
_entity_poly.pdbx_strand_id
1 'polypeptide(L)'
;MEAGRVVGRIKLGSQGLEVSAQGLGCMGMSPSPPFHEHPKPEEDMIALIHHAVHSGVTFLDTSDVYGSFTNEILLGKALKGGVREKVELATKFGISFGDGKKEIRGDPAYVRAACEASLKRLQLDCIDLYYQHRVDTRLPIEVTVCFLSSSVNYPLSSRVTVSMIG
;
A
#
# COMPACT_ATOMS: atom_id res chain seq x y z
N MET A 1 17.69 -17.11 25.91
CA MET A 1 17.13 -16.64 24.63
C MET A 1 15.81 -15.99 24.98
N GLU A 2 15.78 -14.66 25.01
CA GLU A 2 14.59 -13.92 25.41
C GLU A 2 13.57 -14.04 24.28
N ALA A 3 12.37 -14.56 24.58
CA ALA A 3 11.28 -14.62 23.63
C ALA A 3 10.95 -13.18 23.23
N GLY A 4 11.45 -12.76 22.05
CA GLY A 4 11.23 -11.42 21.52
C GLY A 4 9.75 -11.09 21.60
N ARG A 5 9.44 -9.95 22.21
CA ARG A 5 8.06 -9.49 22.45
C ARG A 5 7.31 -9.50 21.13
N VAL A 6 6.39 -10.45 20.96
CA VAL A 6 5.56 -10.58 19.76
C VAL A 6 4.69 -9.33 19.64
N VAL A 7 4.75 -8.64 18.50
CA VAL A 7 3.88 -7.50 18.21
C VAL A 7 2.43 -8.00 18.24
N GLY A 8 1.60 -7.42 19.10
CA GLY A 8 0.19 -7.80 19.23
C GLY A 8 -0.58 -7.59 17.92
N ARG A 9 -1.66 -8.34 17.72
CA ARG A 9 -2.56 -8.20 16.56
C ARG A 9 -3.79 -7.37 16.95
N ILE A 10 -4.28 -6.54 16.04
CA ILE A 10 -5.48 -5.71 16.19
C ILE A 10 -6.41 -5.85 14.96
N LYS A 11 -7.71 -5.71 15.18
CA LYS A 11 -8.69 -5.60 14.08
C LYS A 11 -8.65 -4.21 13.49
N LEU A 12 -8.50 -4.11 12.17
CA LEU A 12 -8.53 -2.87 11.42
C LEU A 12 -9.91 -2.70 10.78
N GLY A 13 -10.76 -1.89 11.42
CA GLY A 13 -12.16 -1.72 11.02
C GLY A 13 -13.06 -2.90 11.42
N SER A 14 -14.25 -2.97 10.83
CA SER A 14 -15.28 -3.97 11.15
C SER A 14 -15.37 -5.14 10.18
N GLN A 15 -14.59 -5.12 9.08
CA GLN A 15 -14.69 -6.08 7.97
C GLN A 15 -13.76 -7.31 8.11
N GLY A 16 -13.13 -7.49 9.27
CA GLY A 16 -12.37 -8.70 9.59
C GLY A 16 -10.89 -8.68 9.21
N LEU A 17 -10.37 -7.56 8.66
CA LEU A 17 -8.93 -7.40 8.46
C LEU A 17 -8.23 -7.31 9.83
N GLU A 18 -7.22 -8.14 10.05
CA GLU A 18 -6.40 -8.15 11.25
C GLU A 18 -4.95 -7.87 10.87
N VAL A 19 -4.29 -7.01 11.63
CA VAL A 19 -2.94 -6.52 11.35
C VAL A 19 -2.12 -6.44 12.64
N SER A 20 -0.80 -6.28 12.53
CA SER A 20 0.04 -5.97 13.69
C SER A 20 -0.29 -4.58 14.25
N ALA A 21 -0.29 -4.45 15.58
CA ALA A 21 -0.56 -3.19 16.29
C ALA A 21 0.42 -2.07 15.92
N GLN A 22 1.60 -2.43 15.45
CA GLN A 22 2.58 -1.54 14.83
C GLN A 22 2.74 -1.95 13.36
N GLY A 23 2.61 -0.99 12.45
CA GLY A 23 2.90 -1.17 11.03
C GLY A 23 4.24 -0.56 10.62
N LEU A 24 4.70 -0.90 9.42
CA LEU A 24 5.86 -0.31 8.78
C LEU A 24 5.42 0.56 7.59
N GLY A 25 5.64 1.86 7.71
CA GLY A 25 5.50 2.80 6.59
C GLY A 25 6.73 2.75 5.70
N CYS A 26 6.55 2.45 4.42
CA CYS A 26 7.64 2.21 3.48
C CYS A 26 8.06 3.45 2.67
N MET A 27 7.46 4.62 2.94
CA MET A 27 7.72 5.86 2.18
C MET A 27 9.21 6.21 2.08
N GLY A 28 9.95 6.14 3.20
CA GLY A 28 11.37 6.53 3.26
C GLY A 28 12.35 5.51 2.65
N MET A 29 11.84 4.41 2.09
CA MET A 29 12.67 3.40 1.42
C MET A 29 12.93 3.73 -0.06
N SER A 30 12.39 4.85 -0.56
CA SER A 30 12.60 5.28 -1.94
C SER A 30 12.78 6.80 -2.03
N PRO A 31 13.49 7.32 -3.04
CA PRO A 31 13.76 8.75 -3.15
C PRO A 31 12.48 9.49 -3.54
N SER A 32 11.92 10.29 -2.64
CA SER A 32 10.66 11.00 -2.88
C SER A 32 10.83 12.52 -2.73
N PRO A 33 10.96 13.30 -3.82
CA PRO A 33 10.96 14.76 -3.74
C PRO A 33 9.68 15.27 -3.04
N PRO A 34 9.73 16.31 -2.19
CA PRO A 34 10.87 17.16 -1.82
C PRO A 34 11.71 16.61 -0.65
N PHE A 35 11.39 15.42 -0.15
CA PHE A 35 12.12 14.80 0.95
C PHE A 35 13.45 14.31 0.38
N HIS A 36 14.54 15.01 0.72
CA HIS A 36 15.90 14.68 0.31
C HIS A 36 16.43 13.47 1.08
N GLU A 37 15.62 12.41 1.14
CA GLU A 37 16.01 11.14 1.72
C GLU A 37 16.80 10.40 0.64
N HIS A 38 18.10 10.23 0.88
CA HIS A 38 18.89 9.25 0.16
C HIS A 38 18.50 7.89 0.76
N PRO A 39 17.62 7.09 0.12
CA PRO A 39 17.32 5.79 0.64
C PRO A 39 18.62 4.98 0.72
N LYS A 40 18.68 4.09 1.70
CA LYS A 40 19.76 3.09 1.72
C LYS A 40 19.67 2.22 0.46
N PRO A 41 20.75 1.50 0.12
CA PRO A 41 20.72 0.50 -0.94
C PRO A 41 19.48 -0.41 -0.88
N GLU A 42 18.99 -0.82 -2.03
CA GLU A 42 17.78 -1.66 -2.15
C GLU A 42 17.84 -2.90 -1.24
N GLU A 43 19.00 -3.56 -1.19
CA GLU A 43 19.25 -4.74 -0.35
C GLU A 43 19.05 -4.48 1.15
N ASP A 44 19.48 -3.31 1.65
CA ASP A 44 19.30 -2.92 3.04
C ASP A 44 17.81 -2.69 3.36
N MET A 45 17.05 -2.13 2.41
CA MET A 45 15.61 -1.89 2.58
C MET A 45 14.82 -3.18 2.55
N ILE A 46 15.19 -4.13 1.68
CA ILE A 46 14.62 -5.48 1.68
C ILE A 46 14.94 -6.18 3.01
N ALA A 47 16.19 -6.11 3.48
CA ALA A 47 16.59 -6.68 4.76
C ALA A 47 15.82 -6.06 5.94
N LEU A 48 15.56 -4.75 5.91
CA LEU A 48 14.73 -4.06 6.90
C LEU A 48 13.29 -4.57 6.90
N ILE A 49 12.66 -4.73 5.73
CA ILE A 49 11.31 -5.30 5.61
C ILE A 49 11.29 -6.71 6.20
N HIS A 50 12.26 -7.55 5.84
CA HIS A 50 12.37 -8.92 6.36
C HIS A 50 12.56 -8.93 7.88
N HIS A 51 13.39 -8.04 8.42
CA HIS A 51 13.59 -7.91 9.85
C HIS A 51 12.31 -7.50 10.59
N ALA A 52 11.55 -6.53 10.05
CA ALA A 52 10.28 -6.12 10.61
C ALA A 52 9.27 -7.28 10.64
N VAL A 53 9.16 -8.01 9.53
CA VAL A 53 8.29 -9.20 9.43
C VAL A 53 8.72 -10.29 10.40
N HIS A 54 10.01 -10.58 10.51
CA HIS A 54 10.53 -11.54 11.49
C HIS A 54 10.30 -11.11 12.95
N SER A 55 10.18 -9.80 13.20
CA SER A 55 9.89 -9.24 14.52
C SER A 55 8.39 -9.20 14.83
N GLY A 56 7.53 -9.67 13.92
CA GLY A 56 6.07 -9.74 14.12
C GLY A 56 5.27 -8.58 13.52
N VAL A 57 5.91 -7.66 12.79
CA VAL A 57 5.18 -6.64 12.01
C VAL A 57 4.59 -7.31 10.77
N THR A 58 3.28 -7.21 10.61
CA THR A 58 2.58 -7.78 9.45
C THR A 58 1.95 -6.69 8.58
N PHE A 59 1.74 -5.48 9.11
CA PHE A 59 1.16 -4.38 8.34
C PHE A 59 2.23 -3.57 7.60
N LEU A 60 2.21 -3.60 6.27
CA LEU A 60 3.11 -2.82 5.42
C LEU A 60 2.31 -1.76 4.64
N ASP A 61 2.76 -0.51 4.68
CA ASP A 61 2.07 0.61 4.03
C ASP A 61 2.94 1.30 2.97
N THR A 62 2.44 1.40 1.73
CA THR A 62 3.09 2.07 0.59
C THR A 62 2.11 2.94 -0.19
N SER A 63 2.50 3.49 -1.34
CA SER A 63 1.64 4.26 -2.27
C SER A 63 2.20 4.16 -3.67
N ASP A 64 1.31 4.21 -4.66
CA ASP A 64 1.66 4.31 -6.08
C ASP A 64 2.68 5.42 -6.39
N VAL A 65 2.55 6.60 -5.79
CA VAL A 65 3.43 7.74 -6.05
C VAL A 65 4.77 7.73 -5.30
N TYR A 66 4.95 6.86 -4.31
CA TYR A 66 6.19 6.86 -3.52
C TYR A 66 7.39 6.47 -4.38
N GLY A 67 8.45 7.27 -4.28
CA GLY A 67 9.66 7.04 -5.05
C GLY A 67 9.50 7.26 -6.56
N SER A 68 8.53 8.07 -7.02
CA SER A 68 8.17 8.15 -8.43
C SER A 68 7.86 6.76 -9.02
N PHE A 69 6.95 6.03 -8.37
CA PHE A 69 6.53 4.67 -8.73
C PHE A 69 7.55 3.54 -8.48
N THR A 70 8.62 3.80 -7.72
CA THR A 70 9.65 2.77 -7.43
C THR A 70 9.43 2.01 -6.13
N ASN A 71 8.70 2.58 -5.15
CA ASN A 71 8.53 1.94 -3.84
C ASN A 71 7.74 0.64 -3.91
N GLU A 72 6.68 0.59 -4.72
CA GLU A 72 5.91 -0.64 -4.97
C GLU A 72 6.76 -1.72 -5.65
N ILE A 73 7.73 -1.35 -6.50
CA ILE A 73 8.65 -2.31 -7.13
C ILE A 73 9.59 -2.92 -6.07
N LEU A 74 10.11 -2.10 -5.16
CA LEU A 74 10.92 -2.54 -4.03
C LEU A 74 10.16 -3.53 -3.15
N LEU A 75 8.92 -3.20 -2.77
CA LEU A 75 8.08 -4.10 -1.96
C LEU A 75 7.76 -5.39 -2.73
N GLY A 76 7.47 -5.30 -4.02
CA GLY A 76 7.25 -6.48 -4.87
C GLY A 76 8.44 -7.44 -4.88
N LYS A 77 9.67 -6.93 -4.80
CA LYS A 77 10.88 -7.76 -4.61
C LYS A 77 10.97 -8.33 -3.20
N ALA A 78 10.72 -7.51 -2.18
CA ALA A 78 10.83 -7.90 -0.77
C ALA A 78 9.82 -8.99 -0.36
N LEU A 79 8.65 -9.03 -1.00
CA LEU A 79 7.56 -9.95 -0.67
C LEU A 79 7.68 -11.35 -1.30
N LYS A 80 8.68 -11.57 -2.17
CA LYS A 80 8.96 -12.89 -2.76
C LYS A 80 9.45 -13.89 -1.69
N GLY A 81 9.42 -15.17 -2.03
CA GLY A 81 10.01 -16.22 -1.18
C GLY A 81 9.22 -16.53 0.11
N GLY A 82 7.90 -16.37 0.09
CA GLY A 82 7.04 -16.75 1.23
C GLY A 82 6.79 -15.62 2.23
N VAL A 83 7.22 -14.39 1.94
CA VAL A 83 7.02 -13.22 2.81
C VAL A 83 5.62 -12.61 2.60
N ARG A 84 5.09 -12.65 1.37
CA ARG A 84 3.76 -12.12 1.02
C ARG A 84 2.64 -12.68 1.91
N GLU A 85 2.73 -13.95 2.27
CA GLU A 85 1.73 -14.69 3.05
C GLU A 85 1.77 -14.33 4.55
N LYS A 86 2.80 -13.61 4.99
CA LYS A 86 3.01 -13.20 6.39
C LYS A 86 2.58 -11.75 6.65
N VAL A 87 2.12 -11.03 5.63
CA VAL A 87 1.84 -9.61 5.73
C VAL A 87 0.47 -9.25 5.18
N GLU A 88 -0.11 -8.20 5.76
CA GLU A 88 -1.22 -7.46 5.20
C GLU A 88 -0.66 -6.19 4.53
N LEU A 89 -0.74 -6.14 3.21
CA LEU A 89 -0.19 -5.06 2.40
C LEU A 89 -1.24 -3.98 2.12
N ALA A 90 -0.90 -2.74 2.45
CA ALA A 90 -1.68 -1.57 2.10
C ALA A 90 -0.97 -0.72 1.02
N THR A 91 -1.72 -0.30 -0.01
CA THR A 91 -1.26 0.74 -0.96
C THR A 91 -2.35 1.76 -1.23
N LYS A 92 -1.93 2.91 -1.74
CA LYS A 92 -2.76 4.11 -1.91
C LYS A 92 -2.75 4.60 -3.35
N PHE A 93 -3.79 5.33 -3.70
CA PHE A 93 -3.93 6.02 -4.99
C PHE A 93 -4.43 7.45 -4.82
N GLY A 94 -4.43 8.21 -5.91
CA GLY A 94 -5.20 9.47 -5.98
C GLY A 94 -4.34 10.70 -6.15
N ILE A 95 -3.02 10.55 -6.27
CA ILE A 95 -2.11 11.63 -6.64
C ILE A 95 -1.60 11.33 -8.05
N SER A 96 -1.85 12.24 -8.99
CA SER A 96 -1.28 12.16 -10.34
C SER A 96 -0.44 13.39 -10.65
N PHE A 97 0.56 13.21 -11.51
CA PHE A 97 1.40 14.30 -12.01
C PHE A 97 1.11 14.47 -13.51
N GLY A 98 0.05 15.20 -13.84
CA GLY A 98 -0.32 15.53 -15.23
C GLY A 98 0.31 16.86 -15.62
N ASP A 99 0.94 16.96 -16.80
CA ASP A 99 1.60 18.19 -17.30
C ASP A 99 2.55 18.86 -16.29
N GLY A 100 3.21 18.06 -15.44
CA GLY A 100 4.10 18.54 -14.38
C GLY A 100 3.38 19.16 -13.17
N LYS A 101 2.04 19.14 -13.14
CA LYS A 101 1.21 19.60 -12.03
C LYS A 101 0.67 18.42 -11.24
N LYS A 102 0.72 18.56 -9.92
CA LYS A 102 0.06 17.63 -9.01
C LYS A 102 -1.45 17.82 -9.09
N GLU A 103 -2.16 16.76 -9.42
CA GLU A 103 -3.61 16.67 -9.36
C GLU A 103 -4.04 15.61 -8.36
N ILE A 104 -5.22 15.80 -7.78
CA ILE A 104 -5.89 14.77 -6.97
C ILE A 104 -7.00 14.15 -7.84
N ARG A 105 -7.04 12.82 -7.89
CA ARG A 105 -7.96 12.05 -8.75
C ARG A 105 -8.69 10.99 -7.93
N GLY A 106 -10.02 11.03 -7.96
CA GLY A 106 -10.90 10.03 -7.32
C GLY A 106 -11.88 9.40 -8.30
N ASP A 107 -11.85 9.79 -9.58
CA ASP A 107 -12.79 9.28 -10.57
C ASP A 107 -12.57 7.77 -10.85
N PRO A 108 -13.65 7.00 -11.06
CA PRO A 108 -13.59 5.54 -11.23
C PRO A 108 -12.57 5.03 -12.26
N ALA A 109 -12.43 5.74 -13.39
CA ALA A 109 -11.51 5.36 -14.45
C ALA A 109 -10.05 5.45 -13.97
N TYR A 110 -9.69 6.55 -13.29
CA TYR A 110 -8.38 6.70 -12.68
C TYR A 110 -8.14 5.67 -11.57
N VAL A 111 -9.10 5.45 -10.66
CA VAL A 111 -8.95 4.49 -9.55
C VAL A 111 -8.64 3.09 -10.08
N ARG A 112 -9.37 2.65 -11.12
CA ARG A 112 -9.10 1.36 -11.78
C ARG A 112 -7.68 1.29 -12.35
N ALA A 113 -7.30 2.28 -13.15
CA ALA A 113 -6.00 2.30 -13.81
C ALA A 113 -4.84 2.35 -12.79
N ALA A 114 -5.00 3.10 -11.71
CA ALA A 114 -4.01 3.17 -10.63
C ALA A 114 -3.87 1.82 -9.93
N CYS A 115 -4.98 1.13 -9.64
CA CYS A 115 -4.98 -0.19 -8.99
C CYS A 115 -4.26 -1.25 -9.85
N GLU A 116 -4.61 -1.34 -11.13
CA GLU A 116 -3.98 -2.26 -12.08
C GLU A 116 -2.47 -1.98 -12.22
N ALA A 117 -2.08 -0.71 -12.25
CA ALA A 117 -0.68 -0.32 -12.29
C ALA A 117 0.08 -0.68 -11.01
N SER A 118 -0.55 -0.53 -9.83
CA SER A 118 0.02 -0.94 -8.54
C SER A 118 0.23 -2.45 -8.46
N LEU A 119 -0.77 -3.25 -8.82
CA LEU A 119 -0.65 -4.72 -8.88
C LEU A 119 0.51 -5.15 -9.78
N LYS A 120 0.65 -4.51 -10.96
CA LYS A 120 1.75 -4.78 -11.89
C LYS A 120 3.12 -4.43 -11.30
N ARG A 121 3.27 -3.29 -10.64
CA ARG A 121 4.54 -2.88 -10.00
C ARG A 121 4.92 -3.78 -8.84
N LEU A 122 3.94 -4.14 -8.01
CA LEU A 122 4.09 -5.08 -6.90
C LEU A 122 4.34 -6.52 -7.37
N GLN A 123 3.95 -6.87 -8.61
CA GLN A 123 3.93 -8.24 -9.12
C GLN A 123 3.07 -9.16 -8.23
N LEU A 124 1.88 -8.67 -7.84
CA LEU A 124 0.94 -9.38 -6.98
C LEU A 124 -0.44 -9.43 -7.64
N ASP A 125 -1.22 -10.47 -7.28
CA ASP A 125 -2.59 -10.62 -7.75
C ASP A 125 -3.62 -9.94 -6.84
N CYS A 126 -3.24 -9.58 -5.60
CA CYS A 126 -4.12 -8.96 -4.62
C CYS A 126 -3.39 -7.98 -3.70
N ILE A 127 -4.13 -6.98 -3.20
CA ILE A 127 -3.73 -5.97 -2.23
C ILE A 127 -4.69 -6.07 -1.05
N ASP A 128 -4.21 -6.32 0.16
CA ASP A 128 -5.09 -6.55 1.33
C ASP A 128 -5.88 -5.29 1.69
N LEU A 129 -5.26 -4.10 1.60
CA LEU A 129 -5.91 -2.82 1.82
C LEU A 129 -5.58 -1.79 0.72
N TYR A 130 -6.59 -1.34 -0.03
CA TYR A 130 -6.44 -0.28 -1.03
C TYR A 130 -7.21 0.97 -0.62
N TYR A 131 -6.58 2.14 -0.61
CA TYR A 131 -7.23 3.36 -0.11
C TYR A 131 -6.85 4.66 -0.81
N GLN A 132 -7.72 5.66 -0.72
CA GLN A 132 -7.47 6.96 -1.32
C GLN A 132 -6.49 7.77 -0.47
N HIS A 133 -5.43 8.26 -1.09
CA HIS A 133 -4.37 9.04 -0.46
C HIS A 133 -4.83 10.47 -0.12
N ARG A 134 -5.65 11.08 -1.00
CA ARG A 134 -6.24 12.41 -0.86
C ARG A 134 -7.61 12.46 -1.54
N VAL A 135 -8.57 13.13 -0.91
CA VAL A 135 -9.94 13.30 -1.44
C VAL A 135 -9.93 14.21 -2.66
N ASP A 136 -10.51 13.74 -3.76
CA ASP A 136 -10.79 14.55 -4.95
C ASP A 136 -12.04 15.39 -4.73
N THR A 137 -11.86 16.70 -4.56
CA THR A 137 -12.95 17.64 -4.24
C THR A 137 -13.79 18.06 -5.46
N ARG A 138 -13.47 17.57 -6.67
CA ARG A 138 -14.22 17.87 -7.90
C ARG A 138 -15.42 16.96 -8.12
N LEU A 139 -15.50 15.84 -7.40
CA LEU A 139 -16.62 14.92 -7.43
C LEU A 139 -17.12 14.62 -6.00
N PRO A 140 -18.41 14.26 -5.82
CA PRO A 140 -18.91 13.75 -4.55
C PRO A 140 -18.09 12.53 -4.11
N ILE A 141 -17.73 12.46 -2.83
CA ILE A 141 -16.88 11.39 -2.30
C ILE A 141 -17.51 10.00 -2.50
N GLU A 142 -18.85 9.94 -2.50
CA GLU A 142 -19.65 8.76 -2.75
C GLU A 142 -19.32 8.13 -4.11
N VAL A 143 -18.97 8.92 -5.13
CA VAL A 143 -18.58 8.37 -6.43
C VAL A 143 -17.31 7.52 -6.31
N THR A 144 -16.32 8.00 -5.56
CA THR A 144 -15.08 7.25 -5.30
C THR A 144 -15.38 6.02 -4.43
N VAL A 145 -16.08 6.22 -3.31
CA VAL A 145 -16.33 5.18 -2.31
C VAL A 145 -17.24 4.07 -2.83
N CYS A 146 -18.29 4.40 -3.58
CA CYS A 146 -19.17 3.40 -4.20
C CYS A 146 -18.42 2.58 -5.26
N PHE A 147 -17.54 3.20 -6.05
CA PHE A 147 -16.72 2.48 -7.01
C PHE A 147 -15.76 1.50 -6.31
N LEU A 148 -15.09 1.99 -5.28
CA LEU A 148 -14.21 1.22 -4.40
C LEU A 148 -14.94 0.01 -3.78
N SER A 149 -16.12 0.23 -3.19
CA SER A 149 -16.96 -0.83 -2.61
C SER A 149 -17.47 -1.84 -3.64
N SER A 150 -17.83 -1.39 -4.85
CA SER A 150 -18.28 -2.27 -5.93
C SER A 150 -17.13 -3.09 -6.53
N SER A 151 -15.91 -2.57 -6.49
CA SER A 151 -14.70 -3.22 -7.00
C SER A 151 -14.21 -4.37 -6.12
N VAL A 152 -14.70 -4.46 -4.87
CA VAL A 152 -14.45 -5.60 -3.95
C VAL A 152 -14.93 -6.94 -4.53
N ASN A 153 -15.83 -6.92 -5.53
CA ASN A 153 -16.38 -8.12 -6.18
C ASN A 153 -15.93 -8.32 -7.65
N TYR A 154 -15.00 -7.52 -8.16
CA TYR A 154 -14.44 -7.79 -9.50
C TYR A 154 -13.49 -8.99 -9.44
N PRO A 155 -13.39 -9.83 -10.50
CA PRO A 155 -12.54 -11.02 -10.53
C PRO A 155 -11.05 -10.66 -10.67
N LEU A 156 -10.53 -9.90 -9.72
CA LEU A 156 -9.11 -9.63 -9.51
C LEU A 156 -8.77 -10.05 -8.07
N SER A 157 -8.87 -11.36 -7.83
CA SER A 157 -8.41 -12.08 -6.64
C SER A 157 -9.12 -11.76 -5.30
N SER A 158 -9.30 -12.81 -4.50
CA SER A 158 -10.24 -12.93 -3.37
C SER A 158 -9.89 -12.14 -2.09
N ARG A 159 -9.06 -11.09 -2.16
CA ARG A 159 -8.65 -10.29 -0.99
C ARG A 159 -8.29 -8.85 -1.38
N VAL A 160 -9.26 -8.04 -1.79
CA VAL A 160 -9.09 -6.58 -1.79
C VAL A 160 -10.04 -5.99 -0.76
N THR A 161 -9.51 -5.67 0.42
CA THR A 161 -10.26 -4.81 1.37
C THR A 161 -10.03 -3.38 0.94
N VAL A 162 -11.10 -2.60 0.88
CA VAL A 162 -11.02 -1.20 0.51
C VAL A 162 -11.52 -0.40 1.70
N SER A 163 -10.69 0.50 2.23
CA SER A 163 -11.04 1.33 3.38
C SER A 163 -10.66 2.77 3.13
N MET A 164 -11.38 3.72 3.73
CA MET A 164 -10.95 5.11 3.81
C MET A 164 -10.34 5.30 5.19
N ILE A 165 -9.01 5.30 5.30
CA ILE A 165 -8.33 5.88 6.46
C ILE A 165 -7.78 7.24 6.02
N GLY A 166 -8.47 8.31 6.42
CA GLY A 166 -8.14 9.69 6.10
C GLY A 166 -9.17 10.65 6.64
#